data_AF-A0A8S4AWA1-F1
#
_entry.id   AF-A0A8S4AWA1-F1
#
_cell.length_a   1.000
_cell.length_b   1.000
_cell.length_c   1.000
_cell.angle_alpha   90.00
_cell.angle_beta   90.00
_cell.angle_gamma   90.00
#
_symmetry.space_group_name_H-M   'P 1'
#
loop_
_entity.id
_entity.type
_entity.pdbx_description
1 polymer ?
#
loop_
_entity_poly.entity_id
_entity_poly.type
_entity_poly.pdbx_seq_one_letter_code
_entity_poly.pdbx_strand_id
1 'polypeptide(L)'
;MCVRCPVCTADRGPAAYEFCWQCLRPWSGRAPAADRCGAEGCAHPDLQILRTCRTTALPQVEGVAACPSIRACPTCGHKAEHDRTGCKNLICPRCQVEFCFVCLKLTPECLKTSTHFRLCSAGVAPRQTAIPVWRRT
;
A
#
# COMPACT_ATOMS: atom_id res chain seq x y z
N MET A 1 8.86 1.73 -16.12
CA MET A 1 9.60 0.51 -15.77
C MET A 1 8.86 -0.70 -16.31
N CYS A 2 9.46 -1.35 -17.30
CA CYS A 2 9.03 -2.64 -17.84
C CYS A 2 9.60 -3.78 -16.97
N VAL A 3 8.84 -4.85 -16.78
CA VAL A 3 9.30 -6.06 -16.11
C VAL A 3 9.03 -7.25 -17.01
N ARG A 4 10.06 -8.07 -17.23
CA ARG A 4 9.92 -9.37 -17.89
C ARG A 4 9.62 -10.42 -16.83
N CYS A 5 8.50 -11.14 -16.96
CA CYS A 5 8.15 -12.23 -16.06
C CYS A 5 8.75 -13.55 -16.59
N PRO A 6 9.73 -14.17 -15.91
CA PRO A 6 10.29 -15.44 -16.37
C PRO A 6 9.24 -16.57 -16.34
N VAL A 7 8.36 -16.58 -15.32
CA VAL A 7 7.30 -17.59 -15.17
C VAL A 7 6.30 -17.49 -16.33
N CYS A 8 5.72 -16.30 -16.56
CA CYS A 8 4.76 -16.13 -17.65
C CYS A 8 5.41 -16.26 -19.04
N THR A 9 6.71 -16.00 -19.17
CA THR A 9 7.43 -16.26 -20.43
C THR A 9 7.51 -17.75 -20.69
N ALA A 10 7.81 -18.57 -19.67
CA ALA A 10 7.84 -20.03 -19.83
C ALA A 10 6.45 -20.60 -20.20
N ASP A 11 5.37 -20.08 -19.61
CA ASP A 11 4.02 -20.60 -19.82
C ASP A 11 3.38 -20.18 -21.16
N ARG A 12 3.79 -19.04 -21.76
CA ARG A 12 3.12 -18.43 -22.91
C ARG A 12 3.80 -18.68 -24.27
N GLY A 13 4.85 -19.48 -24.30
CA GLY A 13 5.57 -19.84 -25.53
C GLY A 13 6.80 -18.97 -25.81
N PRO A 14 7.29 -18.88 -27.06
CA PRO A 14 8.64 -18.38 -27.36
C PRO A 14 8.84 -16.87 -27.11
N ALA A 15 7.77 -16.09 -26.96
CA ALA A 15 7.85 -14.65 -26.78
C ALA A 15 8.01 -14.27 -25.29
N ALA A 16 8.91 -13.31 -25.02
CA ALA A 16 9.05 -12.73 -23.69
C ALA A 16 7.73 -12.09 -23.22
N TYR A 17 7.27 -12.44 -22.02
CA TYR A 17 6.14 -11.76 -21.40
C TYR A 17 6.61 -10.54 -20.63
N GLU A 18 6.31 -9.36 -21.17
CA GLU A 18 6.65 -8.06 -20.60
C GLU A 18 5.39 -7.32 -20.12
N PHE A 19 5.47 -6.74 -18.94
CA PHE A 19 4.36 -5.99 -18.34
C PHE A 19 4.84 -4.75 -17.61
N CYS A 20 3.92 -3.81 -17.39
CA CYS A 20 4.19 -2.65 -16.56
C CYS A 20 4.17 -3.04 -15.08
N TRP A 21 5.27 -2.81 -14.36
CA TRP A 21 5.31 -3.09 -12.91
C TRP A 21 4.21 -2.35 -12.14
N GLN A 22 3.83 -1.16 -12.61
CA GLN A 22 2.91 -0.29 -11.91
C GLN A 22 1.48 -0.73 -12.11
N CYS A 23 0.98 -0.84 -13.34
CA CYS A 23 -0.42 -1.20 -13.59
C CYS A 23 -0.67 -2.69 -13.84
N LEU A 24 0.38 -3.52 -13.88
CA LEU A 24 0.33 -4.97 -14.13
C LEU A 24 -0.26 -5.38 -15.50
N ARG A 25 -0.52 -4.42 -16.39
CA ARG A 25 -0.97 -4.65 -17.77
C ARG A 25 0.21 -4.98 -18.70
N PRO A 26 -0.04 -5.67 -19.84
CA PRO A 26 0.97 -5.88 -20.87
C PRO A 26 1.69 -4.59 -21.25
N TRP A 27 2.99 -4.68 -21.49
CA TRP A 27 3.80 -3.52 -21.76
C TRP A 27 3.43 -2.88 -23.12
N SER A 28 3.15 -1.57 -23.12
CA SER A 28 2.78 -0.79 -24.31
C SER A 28 3.73 0.37 -24.60
N GLY A 29 4.85 0.49 -23.88
CA GLY A 29 5.84 1.55 -24.07
C GLY A 29 6.86 1.23 -25.17
N ARG A 30 7.44 2.26 -25.80
CA ARG A 30 8.52 2.09 -26.78
C ARG A 30 9.83 1.71 -26.06
N ALA A 31 10.43 0.58 -26.41
CA ALA A 31 11.79 0.20 -25.99
C ALA A 31 12.83 1.11 -26.69
N PRO A 32 14.04 1.34 -26.12
CA PRO A 32 14.66 0.63 -25.00
C PRO A 32 14.62 1.36 -23.66
N ALA A 33 14.22 2.63 -23.64
CA ALA A 33 14.20 3.48 -22.45
C ALA A 33 12.76 3.89 -22.12
N ALA A 34 12.05 3.07 -21.35
CA ALA A 34 10.69 3.44 -20.94
C ALA A 34 10.53 3.35 -19.41
N ASP A 35 10.94 4.46 -18.80
CA ASP A 35 10.57 4.87 -17.46
C ASP A 35 9.05 4.88 -17.27
N ARG A 36 8.28 5.13 -18.34
CA ARG A 36 6.82 5.28 -18.32
C ARG A 36 6.08 4.26 -19.19
N CYS A 37 4.97 3.76 -18.67
CA CYS A 37 4.05 2.91 -19.42
C CYS A 37 3.18 3.76 -20.35
N GLY A 38 2.97 3.31 -21.58
CA GLY A 38 2.12 3.99 -22.56
C GLY A 38 0.62 3.78 -22.36
N ALA A 39 0.21 2.95 -21.39
CA ALA A 39 -1.20 2.67 -21.13
C ALA A 39 -1.87 3.84 -20.40
N GLU A 40 -2.97 4.35 -20.95
CA GLU A 40 -3.77 5.41 -20.32
C GLU A 40 -4.20 4.99 -18.90
N GLY A 41 -4.13 5.94 -17.95
CA GLY A 41 -4.48 5.70 -16.55
C GLY A 41 -3.55 4.71 -15.84
N CYS A 42 -2.27 4.60 -16.22
CA CYS A 42 -1.31 3.72 -15.54
C CYS A 42 -1.20 4.03 -14.04
N ALA A 43 -1.78 3.15 -13.22
CA ALA A 43 -1.73 3.21 -11.77
C ALA A 43 -1.75 1.78 -11.20
N HIS A 44 -1.19 1.59 -10.01
CA HIS A 44 -1.26 0.30 -9.34
C HIS A 44 -2.70 -0.05 -8.96
N PRO A 45 -3.20 -1.28 -9.22
CA PRO A 45 -4.58 -1.65 -8.92
C PRO A 45 -4.97 -1.36 -7.46
N ASP A 46 -4.04 -1.59 -6.52
CA ASP A 46 -4.25 -1.30 -5.11
C ASP A 46 -4.52 0.19 -4.81
N LEU A 47 -4.07 1.13 -5.66
CA LEU A 47 -4.41 2.55 -5.47
C LEU A 47 -5.90 2.80 -5.60
N GLN A 48 -6.61 2.09 -6.47
CA GLN A 48 -8.06 2.22 -6.55
C GLN A 48 -8.71 1.70 -5.28
N ILE A 49 -8.27 0.54 -4.78
CA ILE A 49 -8.76 -0.02 -3.51
C ILE A 49 -8.53 0.95 -2.35
N LEU A 50 -7.33 1.53 -2.22
CA LEU A 50 -7.01 2.49 -1.16
C LEU A 50 -7.86 3.78 -1.26
N ARG A 51 -8.20 4.21 -2.49
CA ARG A 51 -9.03 5.39 -2.75
C ARG A 51 -10.51 5.16 -2.49
N THR A 52 -11.03 3.96 -2.74
CA THR A 52 -12.48 3.70 -2.71
C THR A 52 -12.94 2.78 -1.59
N CYS A 53 -12.04 2.16 -0.83
CA CYS A 53 -12.43 1.28 0.29
C CYS A 53 -13.38 2.01 1.25
N ARG A 54 -14.31 1.28 1.88
CA ARG A 54 -15.19 1.86 2.90
C ARG A 54 -14.41 2.41 4.09
N THR A 55 -15.10 3.11 4.98
CA THR A 55 -14.54 3.47 6.29
C THR A 55 -14.82 2.39 7.32
N THR A 56 -14.02 2.36 8.38
CA THR A 56 -14.15 1.54 9.57
C THR A 56 -13.86 2.37 10.82
N ALA A 57 -14.35 1.92 11.96
CA ALA A 57 -14.06 2.50 13.27
C ALA A 57 -13.11 1.58 14.05
N LEU A 58 -12.35 2.15 14.98
CA LEU A 58 -11.53 1.40 15.94
C LEU A 58 -12.11 1.65 17.34
N PRO A 59 -13.00 0.77 17.86
CA PRO A 59 -13.78 1.05 19.07
C PRO A 59 -12.94 1.27 20.33
N GLN A 60 -11.79 0.61 20.46
CA GLN A 60 -10.89 0.82 21.62
C GLN A 60 -10.06 2.11 21.54
N VAL A 61 -10.18 2.90 20.45
CA VAL A 61 -9.45 4.15 20.26
C VAL A 61 -10.45 5.28 20.02
N GLU A 62 -10.83 5.93 21.11
CA GLU A 62 -11.83 7.00 21.11
C GLU A 62 -11.47 8.10 20.09
N GLY A 63 -12.48 8.56 19.35
CA GLY A 63 -12.31 9.55 18.28
C GLY A 63 -12.01 8.97 16.89
N VAL A 64 -11.79 7.66 16.74
CA VAL A 64 -11.61 7.01 15.43
C VAL A 64 -12.92 6.41 14.93
N ALA A 65 -13.82 7.26 14.43
CA ALA A 65 -15.12 6.84 13.87
C ALA A 65 -15.09 6.52 12.37
N ALA A 66 -14.22 7.19 11.60
CA ALA A 66 -14.17 7.06 10.14
C ALA A 66 -12.72 7.02 9.62
N CYS A 67 -12.11 5.83 9.64
CA CYS A 67 -10.80 5.55 9.05
C CYS A 67 -10.97 4.68 7.79
N PRO A 68 -10.24 4.90 6.68
CA PRO A 68 -10.20 3.94 5.57
C PRO A 68 -9.98 2.51 6.05
N SER A 69 -10.84 1.56 5.63
CA SER A 69 -10.80 0.17 6.10
C SER A 69 -9.61 -0.62 5.56
N ILE A 70 -9.02 -0.15 4.45
CA ILE A 70 -7.82 -0.72 3.85
C ILE A 70 -6.77 0.38 3.75
N ARG A 71 -5.56 0.08 4.25
CA ARG A 71 -4.37 0.93 4.18
C ARG A 71 -3.23 0.15 3.54
N ALA A 72 -2.23 0.83 3.01
CA ALA A 72 -0.96 0.23 2.61
C ALA A 72 0.12 0.53 3.67
N CYS A 73 0.91 -0.48 4.01
CA CYS A 73 2.07 -0.33 4.89
C CYS A 73 2.98 0.80 4.39
N PRO A 74 3.36 1.77 5.25
CA PRO A 74 4.15 2.93 4.84
C PRO A 74 5.58 2.56 4.42
N THR A 75 6.08 1.38 4.80
CA THR A 75 7.43 0.91 4.48
C THR A 75 7.48 0.16 3.17
N CYS A 76 6.62 -0.85 3.00
CA CYS A 76 6.71 -1.73 1.84
C CYS A 76 5.54 -1.56 0.87
N GLY A 77 4.39 -1.05 1.31
CA GLY A 77 3.20 -0.89 0.49
C GLY A 77 2.24 -2.09 0.50
N HIS A 78 2.44 -3.05 1.40
CA HIS A 78 1.54 -4.21 1.52
C HIS A 78 0.19 -3.73 2.06
N LYS A 79 -0.92 -4.17 1.45
CA LYS A 79 -2.27 -3.85 1.95
C LYS A 79 -2.46 -4.47 3.33
N ALA A 80 -3.11 -3.72 4.21
CA ALA A 80 -3.44 -4.08 5.57
C ALA A 80 -4.87 -3.64 5.87
N GLU A 81 -5.58 -4.46 6.62
CA GLU A 81 -6.90 -4.20 7.18
C GLU A 81 -6.81 -4.43 8.68
N HIS A 82 -7.53 -3.61 9.45
CA HIS A 82 -7.59 -3.71 10.91
C HIS A 82 -8.81 -4.55 11.29
N ASP A 83 -8.63 -5.57 12.14
CA ASP A 83 -9.71 -6.46 12.60
C ASP A 83 -10.71 -5.79 13.56
N ARG A 84 -10.41 -4.53 13.92
CA ARG A 84 -11.17 -3.64 14.84
C ARG A 84 -11.08 -4.06 16.30
N THR A 85 -10.10 -4.89 16.65
CA THR A 85 -9.80 -5.28 18.02
C THR A 85 -8.43 -4.75 18.44
N GLY A 86 -8.24 -4.52 19.74
CA GLY A 86 -6.96 -4.05 20.27
C GLY A 86 -6.67 -2.59 19.95
N CYS A 87 -5.38 -2.26 19.80
CA CYS A 87 -4.92 -0.88 19.65
C CYS A 87 -4.85 -0.45 18.19
N LYS A 88 -4.51 0.82 17.92
CA LYS A 88 -4.44 1.37 16.54
C LYS A 88 -3.25 0.91 15.69
N ASN A 89 -2.44 -0.04 16.14
CA ASN A 89 -1.20 -0.45 15.47
C ASN A 89 -1.34 -1.84 14.85
N LEU A 90 -0.65 -2.06 13.73
CA LEU A 90 -0.60 -3.33 13.03
C LEU A 90 0.85 -3.69 12.72
N ILE A 91 1.18 -4.97 12.78
CA ILE A 91 2.44 -5.51 12.27
C ILE A 91 2.22 -5.91 10.81
N CYS A 92 3.03 -5.37 9.89
CA CYS A 92 2.91 -5.73 8.49
C CYS A 92 3.40 -7.17 8.25
N PRO A 93 2.58 -8.09 7.72
CA PRO A 93 2.98 -9.48 7.54
C PRO A 93 4.11 -9.65 6.52
N ARG A 94 4.29 -8.70 5.59
CA ARG A 94 5.35 -8.77 4.57
C ARG A 94 6.71 -8.29 5.07
N CYS A 95 6.76 -7.19 5.83
CA CYS A 95 8.03 -6.57 6.23
C CYS A 95 8.27 -6.54 7.74
N GLN A 96 7.35 -7.06 8.54
CA GLN A 96 7.39 -7.16 10.00
C GLN A 96 7.52 -5.82 10.74
N VAL A 97 7.46 -4.70 10.03
CA VAL A 97 7.43 -3.37 10.63
C VAL A 97 6.04 -3.08 11.18
N GLU A 98 6.02 -2.65 12.43
CA GLU A 98 4.81 -2.17 13.10
C GLU A 98 4.57 -0.67 12.80
N PHE A 99 3.32 -0.34 12.49
CA PHE A 99 2.92 1.03 12.20
C PHE A 99 1.49 1.30 12.69
N CYS A 100 1.18 2.58 12.88
CA CYS A 100 -0.17 3.01 13.24
C CYS A 100 -1.09 3.00 12.02
N PHE A 101 -2.17 2.21 12.07
CA PHE A 101 -3.18 2.12 11.02
C PHE A 101 -3.95 3.45 10.80
N VAL A 102 -4.05 4.26 11.86
CA VAL A 102 -4.78 5.54 11.84
C VAL A 102 -3.99 6.63 11.14
N CYS A 103 -2.74 6.88 11.55
CA CYS A 103 -1.94 8.00 11.04
C CYS A 103 -0.83 7.61 10.05
N LEU A 104 -0.65 6.30 9.79
CA LEU A 104 0.37 5.74 8.89
C LEU A 104 1.84 6.04 9.27
N LYS A 105 2.09 6.56 10.47
CA LYS A 105 3.45 6.69 11.02
C LYS A 105 3.90 5.34 11.59
N LEU A 106 5.22 5.09 11.57
CA LEU A 106 5.82 3.97 12.30
C LEU A 106 5.51 4.10 13.79
N THR A 107 5.37 2.96 14.49
CA THR A 107 5.02 2.96 15.93
C THR A 107 5.87 3.93 16.75
N PRO A 108 7.22 3.93 16.66
CA PRO A 108 8.04 4.82 17.48
C PRO A 108 7.75 6.31 17.22
N GLU A 109 7.42 6.68 15.98
CA GLU A 109 7.12 8.07 15.61
C GLU A 109 5.70 8.48 16.02
N CYS A 110 4.73 7.58 15.90
CA CYS A 110 3.37 7.82 16.37
C CYS A 110 3.32 8.03 17.90
N LEU A 111 4.10 7.22 18.65
CA LEU A 111 4.06 7.21 20.10
C LEU A 111 4.76 8.40 20.76
N LYS A 112 5.53 9.21 20.01
CA LYS A 112 6.10 10.47 20.52
C LYS A 112 5.04 11.46 21.00
N THR A 113 3.83 11.38 20.45
CA THR A 113 2.75 12.38 20.68
C THR A 113 1.42 11.73 21.07
N SER A 114 1.39 10.42 21.34
CA SER A 114 0.17 9.65 21.62
C SER A 114 0.52 8.30 22.26
N THR A 115 -0.48 7.57 22.77
CA THR A 115 -0.33 6.15 23.16
C THR A 115 -1.05 5.21 22.18
N HIS A 116 -0.90 3.89 22.35
CA HIS A 116 -1.53 2.83 21.55
C HIS A 116 -3.07 2.93 21.49
N PHE A 117 -3.71 3.35 22.58
CA PHE A 117 -5.17 3.41 22.70
C PHE A 117 -5.75 4.82 22.61
N ARG A 118 -4.91 5.84 22.40
CA ARG A 118 -5.36 7.23 22.24
C ARG A 118 -5.34 7.64 20.77
N LEU A 119 -6.24 8.54 20.40
CA LEU A 119 -6.23 9.17 19.07
C LEU A 119 -4.87 9.78 18.76
N CYS A 120 -4.41 9.64 17.52
CA CYS A 120 -3.17 10.28 17.07
C CYS A 120 -3.30 11.81 17.09
N SER A 121 -2.27 12.51 17.54
CA SER A 121 -2.23 13.99 17.47
C SER A 121 -2.37 14.53 16.04
N ALA A 122 -1.95 13.76 15.03
CA ALA A 122 -2.14 14.07 13.62
C ALA A 122 -3.53 13.67 13.06
N GLY A 123 -4.40 13.11 13.90
CA GLY A 123 -5.70 12.57 13.49
C GLY A 123 -5.60 11.34 12.56
N VAL A 124 -6.68 11.10 11.84
CA VAL A 124 -6.79 10.04 10.82
C VAL A 124 -6.09 10.53 9.53
N ALA A 125 -5.09 9.78 9.06
CA ALA A 125 -4.40 10.12 7.82
C ALA A 125 -5.34 10.03 6.60
N PRO A 126 -5.16 10.86 5.56
CA PRO A 126 -5.94 10.78 4.33
C PRO A 126 -5.71 9.45 3.59
N ARG A 127 -6.54 9.19 2.59
CA ARG A 127 -6.37 8.01 1.71
C ARG A 127 -5.06 8.11 0.95
N GLN A 128 -4.34 7.00 0.86
CA GLN A 128 -3.05 6.95 0.19
C GLN A 128 -3.21 7.08 -1.32
N THR A 129 -2.43 7.99 -1.91
CA THR A 129 -2.42 8.27 -3.36
C THR A 129 -1.23 7.62 -4.07
N ALA A 130 -0.29 7.07 -3.31
CA ALA A 130 0.91 6.37 -3.77
C ALA A 130 1.20 5.14 -2.89
N ILE A 131 1.89 4.16 -3.46
CA ILE A 131 2.38 2.96 -2.77
C ILE A 131 3.91 3.04 -2.76
N PRO A 132 4.57 2.90 -1.60
CA PRO A 132 6.02 2.99 -1.51
C PRO A 132 6.66 1.81 -2.25
N VAL A 133 7.83 2.07 -2.85
CA VAL A 133 8.66 1.01 -3.44
C VAL A 133 9.46 0.36 -2.32
N TRP A 134 9.21 -0.92 -2.07
CA TRP A 134 9.95 -1.66 -1.05
C TRP A 134 11.38 -1.92 -1.48
N ARG A 135 12.35 -1.32 -0.78
CA ARG A 135 13.78 -1.61 -0.95
C ARG A 135 14.20 -2.57 0.15
N ARG A 136 14.49 -3.82 -0.22
CA ARG A 136 15.15 -4.78 0.67
C ARG A 136 16.63 -4.44 0.65
N THR A 137 17.11 -3.76 1.70
CA THR A 137 18.54 -3.67 2.01
C THR A 137 18.98 -4.94 2.70
#